data_AF-A0A9D6ENW2-F1
#
_entry.id   AF-A0A9D6ENW2-F1
#
_cell.length_a   1.000
_cell.length_b   1.000
_cell.length_c   1.000
_cell.angle_alpha   90.00
_cell.angle_beta   90.00
_cell.angle_gamma   90.00
#
_symmetry.space_group_name_H-M   'P 1'
#
loop_
_entity.id
_entity.type
_entity.pdbx_description
1 polymer ?
#
loop_
_entity_poly.entity_id
_entity_poly.type
_entity_poly.pdbx_seq_one_letter_code
_entity_poly.pdbx_strand_id
1 'polypeptide(L)'
;MALVLALLASACSPPAPRALDIRVSCAPEGHALRQRCAVTLTDRRTGRPVERAAVSLHADMPSMPLAHSVRPVTAAPGSPAGTYHGTLELEMTGRWVIAVRIAGPVHEQVTHAIDVEQR
;
A
#
# COMPACT_ATOMS: atom_id res chain seq x y z
N MET A 1 -46.75 15.32 -40.71
CA MET A 1 -45.89 14.14 -40.48
C MET A 1 -44.44 14.58 -40.65
N ALA A 2 -43.74 14.91 -39.56
CA ALA A 2 -42.34 15.33 -39.59
C ALA A 2 -41.56 14.48 -38.59
N LEU A 3 -40.44 13.96 -39.08
CA LEU A 3 -39.69 12.80 -38.61
C LEU A 3 -38.91 13.12 -37.33
N VAL A 4 -39.07 12.28 -36.30
CA VAL A 4 -38.29 12.31 -35.06
C VAL A 4 -36.97 11.58 -35.30
N LEU A 5 -35.83 12.27 -35.24
CA LEU A 5 -34.51 11.64 -35.12
C LEU A 5 -34.01 11.79 -33.68
N ALA A 6 -34.13 10.72 -32.89
CA ALA A 6 -33.51 10.65 -31.57
C ALA A 6 -32.08 10.12 -31.72
N LEU A 7 -31.07 10.98 -31.53
CA LEU A 7 -29.67 10.57 -31.39
C LEU A 7 -29.47 9.89 -30.02
N LEU A 8 -29.35 8.56 -30.01
CA LEU A 8 -28.87 7.81 -28.85
C LEU A 8 -27.34 7.88 -28.82
N ALA A 9 -26.80 8.94 -28.21
CA ALA A 9 -25.39 9.00 -27.86
C ALA A 9 -25.13 8.12 -26.62
N SER A 10 -24.78 6.85 -26.83
CA SER A 10 -24.28 5.98 -25.75
C SER A 10 -22.90 6.47 -25.30
N ALA A 11 -22.86 7.28 -24.25
CA ALA A 11 -21.64 7.63 -23.56
C ALA A 11 -21.06 6.38 -22.87
N CYS A 12 -20.06 5.77 -23.48
CA CYS A 12 -19.27 4.71 -22.86
C CYS A 12 -18.27 5.37 -21.89
N SER A 13 -18.69 5.60 -20.64
CA SER A 13 -17.78 6.08 -19.61
C SER A 13 -16.79 4.96 -19.23
N PRO A 14 -15.48 5.22 -19.16
CA PRO A 14 -14.55 4.25 -18.63
C PRO A 14 -14.92 3.92 -17.17
N PRO A 15 -14.73 2.66 -16.73
CA PRO A 15 -14.94 2.30 -15.33
C PRO A 15 -14.03 3.15 -14.44
N ALA A 16 -14.60 3.70 -13.37
CA ALA A 16 -13.85 4.49 -12.40
C ALA A 16 -12.64 3.70 -11.85
N PRO A 17 -11.52 4.37 -11.55
CA PRO A 17 -10.38 3.72 -10.92
C PRO A 17 -10.81 2.99 -9.65
N ARG A 18 -10.32 1.75 -9.45
CA ARG A 18 -10.56 1.03 -8.20
C ARG A 18 -9.81 1.73 -7.08
N ALA A 19 -10.53 2.42 -6.20
CA ALA A 19 -9.97 3.01 -5.00
C ALA A 19 -9.80 1.96 -3.90
N LEU A 20 -8.64 1.95 -3.23
CA LEU A 20 -8.33 1.03 -2.15
C LEU A 20 -8.42 1.67 -0.77
N ASP A 21 -9.00 0.96 0.20
CA ASP A 21 -8.73 1.20 1.62
C ASP A 21 -7.45 0.45 1.97
N ILE A 22 -6.42 1.20 2.32
CA ILE A 22 -5.08 0.68 2.61
C ILE A 22 -4.79 0.96 4.08
N ARG A 23 -4.68 -0.11 4.86
CA ARG A 23 -4.21 -0.04 6.24
C ARG A 23 -2.81 -0.57 6.35
N VAL A 24 -1.92 0.20 6.96
CA VAL A 24 -0.54 -0.18 7.24
C VAL A 24 -0.35 -0.17 8.75
N SER A 25 0.22 -1.24 9.28
CA SER A 25 0.68 -1.31 10.66
C SER A 25 2.04 -1.97 10.71
N CYS A 26 2.91 -1.53 11.62
CA CYS A 26 4.21 -2.14 11.83
C CYS A 26 4.47 -2.31 13.33
N ALA A 27 5.14 -3.40 13.67
CA ALA A 27 5.54 -3.68 15.05
C ALA A 27 6.94 -4.32 15.09
N PRO A 28 7.69 -4.12 16.19
CA PRO A 28 8.96 -4.82 16.40
C PRO A 28 8.80 -6.34 16.33
N GLU A 29 9.73 -7.03 15.67
CA GLU A 29 9.78 -8.48 15.56
C GLU A 29 11.19 -8.96 15.97
N GLY A 30 11.32 -9.49 17.18
CA GLY A 30 12.61 -9.93 17.74
C GLY A 30 13.40 -8.79 18.39
N HIS A 31 13.65 -7.69 17.68
CA HIS A 31 14.32 -6.51 18.23
C HIS A 31 13.79 -5.19 17.63
N ALA A 32 14.07 -4.07 18.29
CA ALA A 32 13.49 -2.76 17.97
C ALA A 32 13.70 -2.30 16.51
N LEU A 33 14.83 -2.63 15.89
CA LEU A 33 15.12 -2.19 14.52
C LEU A 33 14.49 -3.08 13.44
N ARG A 34 13.93 -4.23 13.83
CA ARG A 34 13.28 -5.16 12.90
C ARG A 34 11.79 -4.98 12.98
N GLN A 35 11.21 -4.37 11.95
CA GLN A 35 9.80 -4.02 11.90
C GLN A 35 9.06 -4.98 10.98
N ARG A 36 8.16 -5.79 11.53
CA ARG A 36 7.20 -6.56 10.74
C ARG A 36 6.00 -5.67 10.44
N CYS A 37 5.80 -5.40 9.16
CA CYS A 37 4.69 -4.61 8.68
C CYS A 37 3.60 -5.49 8.06
N ALA A 38 2.34 -5.14 8.32
CA ALA A 38 1.16 -5.68 7.67
C ALA A 38 0.49 -4.59 6.84
N VAL A 39 0.26 -4.87 5.56
CA VAL A 39 -0.51 -4.04 4.65
C VAL A 39 -1.80 -4.77 4.32
N THR A 40 -2.95 -4.21 4.68
CA THR A 40 -4.26 -4.78 4.34
C THR A 40 -4.91 -3.94 3.26
N LEU A 41 -5.28 -4.60 2.15
CA LEU A 41 -5.87 -3.98 0.97
C LEU A 41 -7.33 -4.41 0.83
N THR A 42 -8.24 -3.43 0.81
CA THR A 42 -9.68 -3.68 0.59
C THR A 42 -10.17 -2.79 -0.55
N ASP A 43 -10.92 -3.36 -1.50
CA ASP A 43 -11.59 -2.58 -2.54
C ASP A 43 -12.70 -1.75 -1.88
N ARG A 44 -12.58 -0.42 -1.90
CA ARG A 44 -13.51 0.47 -1.16
C ARG A 44 -14.96 0.33 -1.60
N ARG A 45 -15.18 -0.02 -2.86
CA ARG A 45 -16.51 -0.08 -3.45
C ARG A 45 -17.23 -1.38 -3.10
N THR A 46 -16.50 -2.49 -3.06
CA THR A 46 -17.07 -3.83 -2.86
C THR A 46 -16.86 -4.38 -1.45
N GLY A 47 -15.95 -3.79 -0.68
CA GLY A 47 -15.55 -4.29 0.64
C GLY A 47 -14.76 -5.61 0.59
N ARG A 48 -14.38 -6.09 -0.61
CA ARG A 48 -13.67 -7.36 -0.78
C ARG A 48 -12.15 -7.16 -0.63
N PRO A 49 -11.43 -8.16 -0.10
CA PRO A 49 -9.98 -8.10 -0.04
C PRO A 49 -9.36 -8.07 -1.44
N VAL A 50 -8.25 -7.35 -1.59
CA VAL A 50 -7.49 -7.31 -2.85
C VAL A 50 -6.33 -8.29 -2.79
N GLU A 51 -6.52 -9.41 -3.46
CA GLU A 51 -5.54 -10.49 -3.56
C GLU A 51 -4.68 -10.37 -4.82
N ARG A 52 -3.57 -11.10 -4.86
CA ARG A 52 -2.62 -11.16 -5.99
C ARG A 52 -2.04 -9.79 -6.38
N ALA A 53 -1.98 -8.85 -5.43
CA ALA A 53 -1.21 -7.63 -5.60
C ALA A 53 0.27 -7.89 -5.30
N ALA A 54 1.15 -7.24 -6.06
CA ALA A 54 2.55 -7.12 -5.68
C ALA A 54 2.66 -5.92 -4.73
N VAL A 55 3.09 -6.17 -3.49
CA VAL A 55 3.27 -5.13 -2.47
C VAL A 55 4.74 -5.03 -2.13
N SER A 56 5.32 -3.84 -2.27
CA SER A 56 6.70 -3.57 -1.85
C SER A 56 6.76 -2.49 -0.79
N LEU A 57 7.60 -2.68 0.22
CA LEU A 57 7.85 -1.74 1.30
C LEU A 57 9.25 -1.16 1.15
N HIS A 58 9.37 0.14 1.24
CA HIS A 58 10.64 0.88 1.30
C HIS A 58 10.58 1.80 2.53
N ALA A 59 11.70 2.07 3.18
CA ALA A 59 11.72 2.97 4.33
C ALA A 59 12.85 3.99 4.21
N ASP A 60 12.54 5.25 4.53
CA ASP A 60 13.52 6.34 4.58
C ASP A 60 13.39 7.09 5.92
N MET A 61 14.52 7.56 6.44
CA MET A 61 14.53 8.49 7.56
C MET A 61 14.36 9.93 7.05
N PRO A 62 13.26 10.65 7.37
CA PRO A 62 12.98 11.97 6.78
C PRO A 62 13.97 13.06 7.18
N SER A 63 14.63 12.94 8.33
CA SER A 63 15.64 13.91 8.80
C SER A 63 16.95 13.82 8.02
N MET A 64 17.24 12.68 7.40
CA MET A 64 18.42 12.44 6.57
C MET A 64 18.03 11.64 5.31
N PRO A 65 17.28 12.26 4.38
CA PRO A 65 16.78 11.57 3.19
C PRO A 65 17.92 10.97 2.38
N LEU A 66 17.69 9.75 1.85
CA LEU A 66 18.64 8.98 1.02
C LEU A 66 19.93 8.51 1.71
N ALA A 67 20.34 9.15 2.80
CA ALA A 67 21.47 8.69 3.61
C ALA A 67 21.11 7.44 4.43
N HIS A 68 19.87 7.39 4.92
CA HIS A 68 19.32 6.26 5.66
C HIS A 68 18.06 5.78 4.97
N SER A 69 18.25 4.79 4.09
CA SER A 69 17.19 4.18 3.29
C SER A 69 17.34 2.67 3.27
N VAL A 70 16.24 1.98 3.54
CA VAL A 70 16.20 0.51 3.51
C VAL A 70 15.83 0.08 2.11
N ARG A 71 16.58 -0.88 1.54
CA ARG A 71 16.25 -1.45 0.22
C ARG A 71 14.80 -1.96 0.19
N PRO A 72 14.07 -1.75 -0.92
CA PRO A 72 12.71 -2.25 -1.04
C PRO A 72 12.62 -3.76 -0.80
N VAL A 73 11.70 -4.17 0.06
CA VAL A 73 11.36 -5.58 0.31
C VAL A 73 10.01 -5.90 -0.31
N THR A 74 9.86 -7.08 -0.88
CA THR A 74 8.57 -7.57 -1.37
C THR A 74 7.83 -8.22 -0.21
N ALA A 75 6.61 -7.77 0.07
CA ALA A 75 5.74 -8.35 1.07
C ALA A 75 5.07 -9.62 0.53
N ALA A 76 5.03 -10.67 1.36
CA ALA A 76 4.38 -11.93 1.04
C ALA A 76 2.89 -11.89 1.42
N PRO A 77 1.99 -12.56 0.66
CA PRO A 77 0.60 -12.73 1.07
C PRO A 77 0.48 -13.35 2.46
N GLY A 78 -0.49 -12.87 3.24
CA GLY A 78 -0.76 -13.27 4.61
C GLY A 78 -2.22 -13.69 4.83
N SER A 79 -2.59 -13.79 6.10
CA SER A 79 -3.96 -14.05 6.54
C SER A 79 -4.43 -12.90 7.44
N PRO A 80 -5.67 -12.40 7.28
CA PRO A 80 -6.68 -12.83 6.31
C PRO A 80 -6.35 -12.44 4.86
N ALA A 81 -7.15 -12.91 3.89
CA ALA A 81 -6.99 -12.57 2.48
C ALA A 81 -6.93 -11.04 2.29
N GLY A 82 -6.06 -10.58 1.37
CA GLY A 82 -5.81 -9.15 1.15
C GLY A 82 -4.80 -8.52 2.12
N THR A 83 -4.28 -9.28 3.09
CA THR A 83 -3.14 -8.87 3.93
C THR A 83 -1.83 -9.33 3.31
N TYR A 84 -0.80 -8.48 3.40
CA TYR A 84 0.56 -8.74 2.96
C TYR A 84 1.54 -8.38 4.08
N HIS A 85 2.53 -9.25 4.32
CA HIS A 85 3.54 -9.06 5.36
C HIS A 85 4.92 -8.88 4.76
N GLY A 86 5.63 -7.84 5.21
CA GLY A 86 7.04 -7.64 4.92
C GLY A 86 7.79 -7.25 6.18
N THR A 87 9.07 -7.58 6.23
CA THR A 87 9.94 -7.19 7.34
C THR A 87 10.99 -6.21 6.84
N LEU A 88 11.13 -5.09 7.57
CA LEU A 88 12.14 -4.07 7.33
C LEU A 88 13.18 -4.15 8.44
N GLU A 89 14.46 -4.21 8.06
CA GLU A 89 15.60 -4.01 8.97
C GLU A 89 16.03 -2.55 8.88
N LEU A 90 15.72 -1.79 9.92
CA LEU A 90 16.05 -0.37 10.02
C LEU A 90 17.48 -0.21 10.56
N GLU A 91 18.13 0.87 10.16
CA GLU A 91 19.55 1.07 10.50
C GLU A 91 19.75 1.68 11.89
N MET A 92 18.74 2.40 12.40
CA MET A 92 18.83 3.12 13.67
C MET A 92 17.45 3.51 14.21
N THR A 93 17.40 3.89 15.49
CA THR A 93 16.22 4.46 16.12
C THR A 93 15.89 5.83 15.56
N GLY A 94 14.61 6.20 15.63
CA GLY A 94 14.11 7.49 15.20
C GLY A 94 12.83 7.35 14.40
N ARG A 95 12.43 8.46 13.76
CA ARG A 95 11.27 8.50 12.89
C ARG A 95 11.61 7.97 11.50
N TRP A 96 10.80 7.05 11.01
CA TRP A 96 10.91 6.48 9.66
C TRP A 96 9.60 6.67 8.90
N VAL A 97 9.71 6.85 7.58
CA VAL A 97 8.57 6.85 6.67
C VAL A 97 8.65 5.62 5.78
N ILE A 98 7.61 4.81 5.83
CA ILE A 98 7.46 3.58 5.04
C ILE A 98 6.63 3.91 3.81
N ALA A 99 7.25 3.87 2.63
CA ALA A 99 6.56 3.90 1.36
C ALA A 99 6.07 2.50 0.99
N VAL A 100 4.77 2.36 0.79
CA VAL A 100 4.11 1.14 0.31
C VAL A 100 3.71 1.34 -1.14
N ARG A 101 4.26 0.52 -2.03
CA ARG A 101 3.85 0.48 -3.45
C ARG A 101 3.05 -0.78 -3.70
N ILE A 102 1.95 -0.63 -4.43
CA ILE A 102 1.02 -1.69 -4.78
C ILE A 102 0.93 -1.73 -6.30
N ALA A 103 1.07 -2.91 -6.88
CA ALA A 103 0.95 -3.14 -8.32
C ALA A 103 0.16 -4.43 -8.61
N GLY A 104 -0.29 -4.58 -9.87
CA GLY A 104 -1.02 -5.76 -10.34
C GLY A 104 -2.49 -5.41 -10.64
N PRO A 105 -3.48 -5.94 -9.88
CA PRO A 105 -4.89 -5.68 -10.16
C PRO A 105 -5.31 -4.21 -9.93
N VAL A 106 -4.43 -3.44 -9.29
CA VAL A 106 -4.52 -2.02 -8.93
C VAL A 106 -3.10 -1.45 -8.79
N HIS A 107 -2.94 -0.15 -9.02
CA HIS A 107 -1.67 0.56 -8.87
C HIS A 107 -1.86 1.74 -7.94
N GLU A 108 -1.26 1.69 -6.74
CA GLU A 108 -1.34 2.75 -5.73
C GLU A 108 -0.02 2.87 -4.98
N GLN A 109 0.21 4.03 -4.36
CA GLN A 109 1.32 4.26 -3.43
C GLN A 109 0.84 5.07 -2.23
N VAL A 110 1.21 4.64 -1.02
CA VAL A 110 0.92 5.37 0.23
C VAL A 110 2.16 5.41 1.12
N THR A 111 2.16 6.30 2.10
CA THR A 111 3.21 6.41 3.12
C THR A 111 2.66 6.21 4.51
N HIS A 112 3.42 5.55 5.38
CA HIS A 112 3.09 5.34 6.79
C HIS A 112 4.31 5.68 7.67
N ALA A 113 4.15 6.59 8.63
CA ALA A 113 5.22 6.97 9.53
C ALA A 113 5.21 6.12 10.80
N ILE A 114 6.40 5.75 11.28
CA ILE A 114 6.60 5.06 12.56
C ILE A 114 7.71 5.75 13.35
N ASP A 115 7.64 5.65 14.68
CA ASP A 115 8.70 6.06 15.59
C ASP A 115 9.29 4.80 16.23
N VAL A 116 10.61 4.63 16.14
CA VAL A 116 11.34 3.43 16.58
C VAL A 116 12.30 3.79 17.70
N GLU A 117 12.14 3.13 18.83
CA GLU A 117 12.89 3.37 20.07
C GLU A 117 13.55 2.07 20.55
N GLN A 118 14.72 2.18 21.18
CA GLN A 118 15.35 1.04 21.85
C GLN A 118 14.57 0.78 23.14
N ARG A 119 13.94 -0.38 23.26
CA ARG A 119 13.35 -0.86 24.52
C ARG A 119 14.35 -1.74 25.25
#